data_AF-A0A3M1RGH3-F1
#
_entry.id   AF-A0A3M1RGH3-F1
#
_cell.length_a   1.000
_cell.length_b   1.000
_cell.length_c   1.000
_cell.angle_alpha   90.00
_cell.angle_beta   90.00
_cell.angle_gamma   90.00
#
_symmetry.space_group_name_H-M   'P 1'
#
loop_
_entity.id
_entity.type
_entity.pdbx_description
1 polymer ?
#
loop_
_entity_poly.entity_id
_entity_poly.type
_entity_poly.pdbx_seq_one_letter_code
_entity_poly.pdbx_strand_id
1 'polypeptide(L)'
;MAASTTLRMAIAFSSVRIPSLAVPSLAALESFSSTIRGRLHTSLVMIDFHLIEKGPGKKLINEKPLLEWRIAMTTAFVGVPCQIQALRKTQELVGDFKDTVSIGLFCRENWSFSCMRALVEDDYGVKMESIDRFDIKKGKLKLFHGDSVTDIPLAKTHPYVRINCQICLDFSAELADVSVGAVGTPKGWSTVIVRTKKGAELVDGAAAKGYIEVKDIGEVKPGVGIIKRLSKEKREENLAEARRREEKGIKVPHIYSMNDESFDAFVEYAKGKQFAELEYIVIDTGACVSCGACAAVCPVDIIKFDDYRPVKVGEEKEGCNLCYLACPRTAMPIPAIEKTIDFAGDDRDEQLGRYVKILAGRAVSDKIEGQDGGVVTALLAYALDTGEVERVVTVKQGERAWEPDTAIVRDSKELLDTAGTIYSMAVTMEGLRE
;
A
#
# COMPACT_ATOMS: atom_id res chain seq x y z
N MET A 1 -6.23 13.58 54.44
CA MET A 1 -7.70 13.62 54.32
C MET A 1 -8.10 15.01 53.82
N ALA A 2 -8.97 15.05 52.80
CA ALA A 2 -9.77 16.17 52.29
C ALA A 2 -9.25 17.63 52.38
N ALA A 3 -9.21 18.30 51.23
CA ALA A 3 -9.53 19.73 51.16
C ALA A 3 -10.32 20.00 49.86
N SER A 4 -11.58 20.38 50.05
CA SER A 4 -12.55 20.82 49.05
C SER A 4 -12.58 22.33 49.04
N THR A 5 -12.62 22.94 47.85
CA THR A 5 -13.00 24.35 47.71
C THR A 5 -13.93 24.50 46.50
N THR A 6 -15.23 24.54 46.77
CA THR A 6 -16.29 24.92 45.83
C THR A 6 -16.63 26.39 46.06
N LEU A 7 -16.59 27.22 45.02
CA LEU A 7 -17.07 28.61 45.07
C LEU A 7 -18.28 28.76 44.15
N ARG A 8 -19.37 29.32 44.69
CA ARG A 8 -20.68 29.59 44.06
C ARG A 8 -21.02 31.09 44.18
N MET A 9 -21.82 31.58 43.21
CA MET A 9 -22.61 32.86 43.14
C MET A 9 -21.83 34.15 42.83
N ALA A 10 -22.34 35.16 42.10
CA ALA A 10 -23.72 35.64 41.85
C ALA A 10 -23.85 36.34 40.47
N ILE A 11 -24.93 36.09 39.70
CA ILE A 11 -26.14 36.93 39.42
C ILE A 11 -25.95 38.16 38.51
N ALA A 12 -26.62 38.18 37.33
CA ALA A 12 -27.64 39.19 36.95
C ALA A 12 -28.26 38.90 35.56
N PHE A 13 -29.58 38.72 35.52
CA PHE A 13 -30.40 38.70 34.31
C PHE A 13 -30.66 40.14 33.83
N SER A 14 -30.50 40.40 32.53
CA SER A 14 -31.27 41.45 31.85
C SER A 14 -31.74 40.92 30.50
N SER A 15 -33.06 40.83 30.39
CA SER A 15 -33.87 40.47 29.23
C SER A 15 -33.64 41.38 28.02
N VAL A 16 -33.34 40.80 26.85
CA VAL A 16 -33.66 41.39 25.56
C VAL A 16 -34.25 40.31 24.65
N ARG A 17 -35.49 40.54 24.22
CA ARG A 17 -36.22 39.73 23.23
C ARG A 17 -35.52 39.84 21.88
N ILE A 18 -35.17 38.71 21.26
CA ILE A 18 -34.82 38.66 19.84
C ILE A 18 -36.13 38.53 19.05
N PRO A 19 -36.44 39.46 18.12
CA PRO A 19 -37.64 39.37 17.31
C PRO A 19 -37.47 38.29 16.23
N SER A 20 -38.56 37.57 15.95
CA SER A 20 -38.70 36.74 14.76
C SER A 20 -38.51 37.60 13.52
N LEU A 21 -37.42 37.37 12.76
CA LEU A 21 -37.20 38.01 11.47
C LEU A 21 -37.31 36.98 10.35
N ALA A 22 -38.19 37.33 9.43
CA ALA A 22 -38.66 36.54 8.32
C ALA A 22 -37.55 36.19 7.32
N VAL A 23 -37.73 35.03 6.69
CA VAL A 23 -36.99 34.57 5.51
C VAL A 23 -37.12 35.62 4.39
N PRO A 24 -36.02 36.17 3.84
CA PRO A 24 -36.11 37.03 2.67
C PRO A 24 -36.37 36.17 1.42
N SER A 25 -37.21 36.69 0.51
CA SER A 25 -37.47 36.06 -0.78
C SER A 25 -36.26 36.15 -1.71
N LEU A 26 -36.18 35.19 -2.63
CA LEU A 26 -35.08 34.94 -3.58
C LEU A 26 -34.58 36.17 -4.38
N ALA A 27 -35.37 37.24 -4.48
CA ALA A 27 -35.03 38.41 -5.29
C ALA A 27 -34.01 39.38 -4.63
N ALA A 28 -33.73 39.24 -3.32
CA ALA A 28 -32.80 40.13 -2.62
C ALA A 28 -31.31 39.71 -2.72
N LEU A 29 -31.03 38.49 -3.19
CA LEU A 29 -29.65 37.98 -3.33
C LEU A 29 -29.00 38.30 -4.68
N GLU A 30 -29.77 38.75 -5.69
CA GLU A 30 -29.24 39.02 -7.03
C GLU A 30 -28.59 40.41 -7.18
N SER A 31 -28.79 41.35 -6.25
CA SER A 31 -28.22 42.71 -6.37
C SER A 31 -26.84 42.89 -5.73
N PHE A 32 -26.31 41.87 -5.03
CA PHE A 32 -25.02 41.96 -4.33
C PHE A 32 -23.81 41.47 -5.16
N SER A 33 -24.01 40.99 -6.39
CA SER A 33 -22.93 40.39 -7.20
C SER A 33 -22.17 41.35 -8.11
N SER A 34 -22.50 42.65 -8.14
CA SER A 34 -21.91 43.59 -9.11
C SER A 34 -20.73 44.45 -8.63
N THR A 35 -20.30 44.37 -7.36
CA THR A 35 -19.32 45.36 -6.81
C THR A 35 -17.98 44.79 -6.32
N ILE A 36 -17.69 43.49 -6.41
CA ILE A 36 -16.35 42.96 -6.05
C ILE A 36 -15.77 42.10 -7.19
N ARG A 37 -15.43 42.76 -8.30
CA ARG A 37 -14.41 42.28 -9.24
C ARG A 37 -13.13 43.06 -8.99
N GLY A 38 -12.27 42.51 -8.15
CA GLY A 38 -10.94 43.09 -7.89
C GLY A 38 -10.17 42.32 -6.83
N ARG A 39 -9.28 41.42 -7.29
CA ARG A 39 -8.20 40.76 -6.54
C ARG A 39 -8.61 39.85 -5.38
N LEU A 40 -8.63 38.54 -5.65
CA LEU A 40 -7.99 37.49 -4.85
C LEU A 40 -8.13 36.15 -5.61
N HIS A 41 -7.01 35.52 -5.93
CA HIS A 41 -6.94 34.19 -6.54
C HIS A 41 -7.14 33.15 -5.44
N THR A 42 -8.39 32.70 -5.27
CA THR A 42 -8.74 31.47 -4.55
C THR A 42 -9.79 30.79 -5.40
N SER A 43 -9.46 29.63 -5.95
CA SER A 43 -10.35 28.84 -6.81
C SER A 43 -11.46 28.23 -5.98
N LEU A 44 -12.58 28.95 -5.84
CA LEU A 44 -13.85 28.37 -5.43
C LEU A 44 -14.47 27.70 -6.66
N VAL A 45 -14.46 26.37 -6.72
CA VAL A 45 -15.18 25.62 -7.75
C VAL A 45 -16.66 25.61 -7.34
N MET A 46 -17.49 26.43 -7.99
CA MET A 46 -18.95 26.23 -7.96
C MET A 46 -19.29 25.15 -8.99
N ILE A 47 -19.89 24.05 -8.53
CA ILE A 47 -20.39 22.99 -9.41
C ILE A 47 -21.88 23.24 -9.65
N ASP A 48 -22.24 23.58 -10.88
CA ASP A 48 -23.61 23.58 -11.38
C ASP A 48 -24.12 22.13 -11.50
N PHE A 49 -25.27 21.84 -10.88
CA PHE A 49 -25.97 20.56 -11.04
C PHE A 49 -26.72 20.55 -12.38
N HIS A 50 -26.24 19.77 -13.34
CA HIS A 50 -27.06 19.35 -14.49
C HIS A 50 -27.75 18.02 -14.16
N LEU A 51 -29.09 18.07 -14.07
CA LEU A 51 -29.95 16.89 -14.02
C LEU A 51 -29.89 16.16 -15.37
N ILE A 52 -29.31 14.96 -15.39
CA ILE A 52 -29.42 14.03 -16.53
C ILE A 52 -30.41 12.93 -16.11
N GLU A 53 -31.63 12.99 -16.63
CA GLU A 53 -32.49 11.82 -16.70
C GLU A 53 -31.96 10.86 -17.78
N LYS A 54 -31.77 9.57 -17.45
CA LYS A 54 -32.08 8.40 -18.33
C LYS A 54 -31.69 7.04 -17.74
N GLY A 55 -32.64 6.09 -17.82
CA GLY A 55 -32.41 4.67 -18.12
C GLY A 55 -32.67 3.65 -16.98
N PRO A 56 -33.47 2.59 -17.21
CA PRO A 56 -33.73 1.57 -16.20
C PRO A 56 -32.59 0.55 -16.15
N GLY A 57 -32.00 0.38 -14.98
CA GLY A 57 -31.04 -0.69 -14.67
C GLY A 57 -29.61 -0.22 -14.46
N LYS A 58 -29.30 0.32 -13.26
CA LYS A 58 -28.04 0.13 -12.50
C LYS A 58 -28.01 1.03 -11.24
N LYS A 59 -27.30 0.52 -10.23
CA LYS A 59 -26.86 1.10 -8.94
C LYS A 59 -27.84 1.07 -7.76
N LEU A 60 -27.69 0.04 -6.94
CA LEU A 60 -27.95 0.07 -5.50
C LEU A 60 -26.61 0.16 -4.77
N ILE A 61 -26.16 1.38 -4.46
CA ILE A 61 -25.49 1.69 -3.19
C ILE A 61 -26.05 3.05 -2.80
N ASN A 62 -26.99 3.04 -1.87
CA ASN A 62 -27.73 4.23 -1.47
C ASN A 62 -26.79 5.23 -0.78
N GLU A 63 -26.93 6.48 -1.21
CA GLU A 63 -26.09 7.62 -0.92
C GLU A 63 -26.26 8.11 0.52
N LYS A 64 -25.14 8.19 1.25
CA LYS A 64 -24.88 9.25 2.22
C LYS A 64 -23.40 9.62 2.11
N PRO A 65 -23.05 10.92 2.00
CA PRO A 65 -21.67 11.34 1.80
C PRO A 65 -20.88 11.04 3.07
N LEU A 66 -19.99 10.05 3.01
CA LEU A 66 -19.07 9.72 4.10
C LEU A 66 -17.65 10.28 3.87
N LEU A 67 -17.50 11.29 3.01
CA LEU A 67 -16.17 11.82 2.68
C LEU A 67 -16.18 13.26 2.14
N GLU A 68 -16.91 14.17 2.78
CA GLU A 68 -16.60 15.60 2.58
C GLU A 68 -15.32 15.92 3.39
N TRP A 69 -14.27 16.39 2.70
CA TRP A 69 -12.93 16.81 3.19
C TRP A 69 -11.73 15.85 3.09
N ARG A 70 -11.70 14.91 2.15
CA ARG A 70 -10.39 14.36 1.69
C ARG A 70 -10.08 14.93 0.32
N ILE A 71 -9.28 16.01 0.30
CA ILE A 71 -8.62 16.44 -0.94
C ILE A 71 -7.84 15.21 -1.42
N ALA A 72 -8.22 14.68 -2.59
CA ALA A 72 -7.57 13.52 -3.17
C ALA A 72 -6.13 13.93 -3.52
N MET A 73 -5.19 13.60 -2.63
CA MET A 73 -3.79 13.91 -2.84
C MET A 73 -3.16 12.89 -3.79
N THR A 74 -2.38 13.38 -4.76
CA THR A 74 -1.57 12.48 -5.59
C THR A 74 -0.51 11.83 -4.72
N THR A 75 -0.48 10.50 -4.71
CA THR A 75 0.33 9.72 -3.77
C THR A 75 1.19 8.73 -4.52
N ALA A 76 2.45 8.55 -4.14
CA ALA A 76 3.21 7.35 -4.47
C ALA A 76 3.12 6.35 -3.31
N PHE A 77 2.92 5.08 -3.61
CA PHE A 77 2.83 3.99 -2.63
C PHE A 77 3.88 2.93 -2.93
N VAL A 78 4.72 2.64 -1.94
CA VAL A 78 5.71 1.56 -2.01
C VAL A 78 5.19 0.36 -1.24
N GLY A 79 5.20 -0.82 -1.87
CA GLY A 79 4.79 -2.03 -1.19
C GLY A 79 5.29 -3.30 -1.83
N VAL A 80 5.32 -4.38 -1.05
CA VAL A 80 5.53 -5.74 -1.58
C VAL A 80 4.26 -6.25 -2.28
N PRO A 81 4.32 -7.34 -3.09
CA PRO A 81 3.20 -7.84 -3.87
C PRO A 81 1.85 -7.86 -3.16
N CYS A 82 1.77 -8.40 -1.94
CA CYS A 82 0.51 -8.49 -1.21
C CYS A 82 -0.08 -7.13 -0.77
N GLN A 83 0.75 -6.10 -0.57
CA GLN A 83 0.30 -4.72 -0.32
C GLN A 83 -0.19 -4.07 -1.61
N ILE A 84 0.50 -4.30 -2.74
CA ILE A 84 0.06 -3.84 -4.07
C ILE A 84 -1.28 -4.47 -4.45
N GLN A 85 -1.46 -5.77 -4.19
CA GLN A 85 -2.74 -6.47 -4.38
C GLN A 85 -3.84 -5.84 -3.52
N ALA A 86 -3.54 -5.50 -2.27
CA ALA A 86 -4.48 -4.83 -1.37
C ALA A 86 -4.86 -3.43 -1.88
N LEU A 87 -3.89 -2.65 -2.36
CA LEU A 87 -4.11 -1.34 -2.98
C LEU A 87 -5.05 -1.45 -4.18
N ARG A 88 -4.73 -2.31 -5.16
CA ARG A 88 -5.54 -2.45 -6.38
C ARG A 88 -6.95 -2.96 -6.10
N LYS A 89 -7.09 -3.94 -5.20
CA LYS A 89 -8.41 -4.44 -4.79
C LYS A 89 -9.23 -3.36 -4.11
N THR A 90 -8.61 -2.52 -3.27
CA THR A 90 -9.27 -1.38 -2.62
C THR A 90 -9.71 -0.32 -3.63
N GLN A 91 -8.83 0.04 -4.57
CA GLN A 91 -9.12 1.00 -5.65
C GLN A 91 -10.33 0.57 -6.49
N GLU A 92 -10.43 -0.72 -6.82
CA GLU A 92 -11.53 -1.24 -7.62
C GLU A 92 -12.84 -1.33 -6.83
N LEU A 93 -12.82 -1.92 -5.63
CA LEU A 93 -14.06 -2.22 -4.89
C LEU A 93 -14.64 -1.02 -4.15
N VAL A 94 -13.80 -0.10 -3.70
CA VAL A 94 -14.22 1.04 -2.85
C VAL A 94 -14.05 2.37 -3.57
N GLY A 95 -13.19 2.44 -4.58
CA GLY A 95 -12.94 3.65 -5.35
C GLY A 95 -11.97 4.63 -4.70
N ASP A 96 -11.44 4.30 -3.51
CA ASP A 96 -10.44 5.10 -2.80
C ASP A 96 -9.05 4.97 -3.44
N PHE A 97 -8.19 5.99 -3.24
CA PHE A 97 -6.78 5.98 -3.62
C PHE A 97 -6.48 5.83 -5.12
N LYS A 98 -7.44 6.09 -6.02
CA LYS A 98 -7.30 5.89 -7.48
C LYS A 98 -6.10 6.60 -8.11
N ASP A 99 -5.76 7.78 -7.62
CA ASP A 99 -4.66 8.57 -8.18
C ASP A 99 -3.27 8.10 -7.72
N THR A 100 -3.19 7.05 -6.91
CA THR A 100 -1.93 6.51 -6.40
C THR A 100 -1.06 5.91 -7.52
N VAL A 101 0.21 6.32 -7.57
CA VAL A 101 1.29 5.68 -8.32
C VAL A 101 1.90 4.59 -7.42
N SER A 102 2.07 3.37 -7.92
CA SER A 102 2.51 2.24 -7.11
C SER A 102 3.87 1.68 -7.56
N ILE A 103 4.82 1.62 -6.62
CA ILE A 103 6.12 0.96 -6.81
C ILE A 103 6.10 -0.35 -6.02
N GLY A 104 6.08 -1.47 -6.74
CA GLY A 104 6.06 -2.82 -6.21
C GLY A 104 7.45 -3.41 -6.00
N LEU A 105 7.80 -3.82 -4.79
CA LEU A 105 9.10 -4.44 -4.51
C LEU A 105 9.06 -5.95 -4.77
N PHE A 106 10.07 -6.52 -5.43
CA PHE A 106 10.19 -7.98 -5.53
C PHE A 106 10.27 -8.59 -4.14
N CYS A 107 9.51 -9.66 -3.90
CA CYS A 107 9.45 -10.30 -2.59
C CYS A 107 9.28 -11.79 -2.75
N ARG A 108 10.18 -12.57 -2.15
CA ARG A 108 10.00 -14.03 -2.00
C ARG A 108 9.27 -14.34 -0.70
N GLU A 109 9.80 -13.84 0.40
CA GLU A 109 9.33 -14.09 1.76
C GLU A 109 9.64 -12.89 2.68
N ASN A 110 9.00 -12.85 3.84
CA ASN A 110 9.19 -11.81 4.84
C ASN A 110 8.99 -12.37 6.26
N TRP A 111 9.45 -11.63 7.28
CA TRP A 111 9.39 -12.02 8.70
C TRP A 111 8.45 -11.10 9.47
N SER A 112 7.92 -11.56 10.62
CA SER A 112 7.44 -10.60 11.63
C SER A 112 8.64 -10.00 12.32
N PHE A 113 8.52 -8.78 12.85
CA PHE A 113 9.62 -8.15 13.56
C PHE A 113 10.07 -8.99 14.77
N SER A 114 9.11 -9.53 15.53
CA SER A 114 9.37 -10.46 16.64
C SER A 114 10.18 -11.69 16.22
N CYS A 115 9.86 -12.29 15.07
CA CYS A 115 10.61 -13.43 14.53
C CYS A 115 11.99 -13.06 13.99
N MET A 116 12.12 -11.91 13.32
CA MET A 116 13.43 -11.42 12.86
C MET A 116 14.35 -11.15 14.06
N ARG A 117 13.84 -10.48 15.08
CA ARG A 117 14.56 -10.22 16.32
C ARG A 117 15.00 -11.51 17.00
N ALA A 118 14.11 -12.49 17.16
CA ALA A 118 14.45 -13.79 17.75
C ALA A 118 15.56 -14.52 16.96
N LEU A 119 15.44 -14.57 15.63
CA LEU A 119 16.48 -15.13 14.77
C LEU A 119 17.83 -14.43 14.96
N VAL A 120 17.85 -13.11 15.06
CA VAL A 120 19.09 -12.33 15.07
C VAL A 120 19.73 -12.30 16.46
N GLU A 121 18.95 -12.00 17.49
CA GLU A 121 19.41 -11.84 18.87
C GLU A 121 19.57 -13.19 19.57
N ASP A 122 18.55 -14.04 19.52
CA ASP A 122 18.50 -15.26 20.33
C ASP A 122 19.31 -16.39 19.67
N ASP A 123 19.16 -16.61 18.36
CA ASP A 123 19.83 -17.71 17.65
C ASP A 123 21.27 -17.38 17.21
N TYR A 124 21.57 -16.10 16.92
CA TYR A 124 22.87 -15.67 16.38
C TYR A 124 23.63 -14.68 17.26
N GLY A 125 23.04 -14.20 18.37
CA GLY A 125 23.73 -13.37 19.36
C GLY A 125 24.13 -11.98 18.87
N VAL A 126 23.54 -11.48 17.78
CA VAL A 126 23.79 -10.13 17.24
C VAL A 126 22.70 -9.20 17.75
N LYS A 127 23.07 -8.03 18.28
CA LYS A 127 22.08 -7.03 18.72
C LYS A 127 21.47 -6.31 17.52
N MET A 128 20.14 -6.16 17.50
CA MET A 128 19.47 -5.46 16.39
C MET A 128 20.02 -4.04 16.19
N GLU A 129 20.32 -3.33 17.27
CA GLU A 129 20.85 -1.95 17.24
C GLU A 129 22.26 -1.84 16.65
N SER A 130 23.02 -2.94 16.62
CA SER A 130 24.36 -2.96 16.05
C SER A 130 24.39 -3.18 14.53
N ILE A 131 23.23 -3.48 13.93
CA ILE A 131 23.14 -3.80 12.50
C ILE A 131 22.94 -2.52 11.71
N ASP A 132 23.83 -2.27 10.77
CA ASP A 132 23.77 -1.14 9.84
C ASP A 132 22.91 -1.49 8.63
N ARG A 133 22.90 -2.76 8.22
CA ARG A 133 22.19 -3.22 7.02
C ARG A 133 21.90 -4.71 7.03
N PHE A 134 20.73 -5.08 6.51
CA PHE A 134 20.40 -6.45 6.10
C PHE A 134 20.50 -6.63 4.59
N ASP A 135 20.91 -7.80 4.11
CA ASP A 135 20.90 -8.15 2.69
C ASP A 135 20.62 -9.63 2.47
N ILE A 136 19.97 -10.01 1.37
CA ILE A 136 19.78 -11.41 0.98
C ILE A 136 20.53 -11.66 -0.33
N LYS A 137 21.70 -12.31 -0.22
CA LYS A 137 22.54 -12.62 -1.38
C LYS A 137 23.14 -14.02 -1.29
N LYS A 138 23.16 -14.72 -2.44
CA LYS A 138 23.77 -16.06 -2.59
C LYS A 138 23.25 -17.08 -1.56
N GLY A 139 21.93 -17.08 -1.33
CA GLY A 139 21.27 -18.05 -0.45
C GLY A 139 21.49 -17.78 1.05
N LYS A 140 21.89 -16.56 1.43
CA LYS A 140 22.13 -16.17 2.82
C LYS A 140 21.48 -14.83 3.14
N LEU A 141 20.92 -14.71 4.34
CA LEU A 141 20.64 -13.44 5.00
C LEU A 141 21.95 -12.95 5.64
N LYS A 142 22.33 -11.72 5.34
CA LYS A 142 23.58 -11.09 5.77
C LYS A 142 23.28 -9.94 6.70
N LEU A 143 23.92 -9.95 7.87
CA LEU A 143 23.84 -8.87 8.86
C LEU A 143 25.16 -8.10 8.81
N PHE A 144 25.14 -6.86 8.37
CA PHE A 144 26.30 -5.97 8.38
C PHE A 144 26.31 -5.19 9.69
N HIS A 145 27.42 -5.23 10.44
CA HIS A 145 27.60 -4.52 11.71
C HIS A 145 29.05 -4.03 11.81
N GLY A 146 29.27 -2.74 11.52
CA GLY A 146 30.58 -2.15 11.29
C GLY A 146 31.35 -2.86 10.17
N ASP A 147 32.58 -3.27 10.46
CA ASP A 147 33.44 -4.00 9.52
C ASP A 147 33.14 -5.50 9.44
N SER A 148 32.19 -5.99 10.24
CA SER A 148 31.84 -7.40 10.35
C SER A 148 30.57 -7.76 9.60
N VAL A 149 30.49 -9.02 9.15
CA VAL A 149 29.30 -9.57 8.50
C VAL A 149 28.97 -10.93 9.08
N THR A 150 27.76 -11.08 9.61
CA THR A 150 27.21 -12.38 10.02
C THR A 150 26.41 -12.98 8.87
N ASP A 151 26.76 -14.20 8.47
CA ASP A 151 26.11 -14.94 7.38
C ASP A 151 25.15 -16.01 7.94
N ILE A 152 23.85 -15.84 7.71
CA ILE A 152 22.80 -16.78 8.08
C ILE A 152 22.30 -17.51 6.81
N PRO A 153 22.50 -18.83 6.67
CA PRO A 153 21.91 -19.59 5.57
C PRO A 153 20.38 -19.43 5.52
N LEU A 154 19.79 -19.16 4.35
CA LEU A 154 18.33 -18.97 4.23
C LEU A 154 17.52 -20.17 4.75
N ALA A 155 18.02 -21.39 4.57
CA ALA A 155 17.36 -22.58 5.12
C ALA A 155 17.15 -22.52 6.65
N LYS A 156 18.01 -21.79 7.38
CA LYS A 156 17.89 -21.59 8.83
C LYS A 156 16.94 -20.45 9.20
N THR A 157 16.59 -19.57 8.25
CA THR A 157 15.62 -18.48 8.49
C THR A 157 14.18 -18.94 8.27
N HIS A 158 13.96 -20.03 7.53
CA HIS A 158 12.63 -20.54 7.18
C HIS A 158 11.68 -20.76 8.38
N PRO A 159 12.11 -21.26 9.55
CA PRO A 159 11.22 -21.39 10.71
C PRO A 159 10.64 -20.07 11.21
N TYR A 160 11.30 -18.95 10.91
CA TYR A 160 10.92 -17.60 11.32
C TYR A 160 10.10 -16.85 10.26
N VAL A 161 10.00 -17.39 9.05
CA VAL A 161 9.26 -16.79 7.94
C VAL A 161 7.76 -16.79 8.25
N ARG A 162 7.08 -15.70 7.89
CA ARG A 162 5.64 -15.60 8.09
C ARG A 162 4.91 -16.69 7.31
N ILE A 163 4.03 -17.42 8.00
CA ILE A 163 3.26 -18.53 7.41
C ILE A 163 2.38 -18.08 6.23
N ASN A 164 1.95 -16.81 6.18
CA ASN A 164 1.20 -16.25 5.05
C ASN A 164 2.02 -16.12 3.74
N CYS A 165 3.35 -16.04 3.81
CA CYS A 165 4.21 -15.91 2.64
C CYS A 165 4.21 -17.19 1.81
N GLN A 166 4.00 -18.33 2.47
CA GLN A 166 3.96 -19.67 1.86
C GLN A 166 2.69 -19.92 1.02
N ILE A 167 1.75 -18.97 0.96
CA ILE A 167 0.55 -19.02 0.10
C ILE A 167 0.45 -17.78 -0.81
N CYS A 168 1.55 -17.04 -0.97
CA CYS A 168 1.64 -15.87 -1.83
C CYS A 168 2.11 -16.26 -3.24
N LEU A 169 1.29 -16.01 -4.26
CA LEU A 169 1.57 -16.48 -5.63
C LEU A 169 2.29 -15.45 -6.52
N ASP A 170 2.61 -14.28 -5.97
CA ASP A 170 3.16 -13.15 -6.70
C ASP A 170 4.55 -12.81 -6.16
N PHE A 171 5.57 -12.88 -7.02
CA PHE A 171 6.95 -12.53 -6.71
C PHE A 171 7.28 -11.08 -7.07
N SER A 172 6.80 -10.62 -8.22
CA SER A 172 7.30 -9.42 -8.90
C SER A 172 6.38 -8.21 -8.77
N ALA A 173 5.36 -8.28 -7.91
CA ALA A 173 4.32 -7.28 -7.77
C ALA A 173 3.63 -6.99 -9.11
N GLU A 174 2.98 -8.01 -9.66
CA GLU A 174 2.47 -8.04 -11.04
C GLU A 174 1.46 -6.93 -11.35
N LEU A 175 0.84 -6.35 -10.32
CA LEU A 175 -0.19 -5.31 -10.44
C LEU A 175 0.31 -3.89 -10.13
N ALA A 176 1.61 -3.68 -9.93
CA ALA A 176 2.17 -2.35 -9.67
C ALA A 176 2.22 -1.49 -10.95
N ASP A 177 2.49 -0.19 -10.82
CA ASP A 177 2.80 0.67 -11.97
C ASP A 177 4.25 0.44 -12.44
N VAL A 178 5.15 0.32 -11.47
CA VAL A 178 6.55 -0.05 -11.64
C VAL A 178 6.89 -1.13 -10.61
N SER A 179 7.64 -2.16 -11.00
CA SER A 179 8.18 -3.13 -10.04
C SER A 179 9.69 -3.09 -10.00
N VAL A 180 10.28 -3.15 -8.80
CA VAL A 180 11.72 -3.01 -8.61
C VAL A 180 12.27 -4.14 -7.74
N GLY A 181 13.42 -4.68 -8.10
CA GLY A 181 14.13 -5.62 -7.25
C GLY A 181 15.56 -5.89 -7.69
N ALA A 182 16.39 -6.38 -6.77
CA ALA A 182 17.82 -6.61 -7.02
C ALA A 182 18.11 -7.77 -7.97
N VAL A 183 17.23 -8.79 -8.02
CA VAL A 183 17.48 -10.00 -8.82
C VAL A 183 17.38 -9.71 -10.31
N GLY A 184 18.36 -10.17 -11.08
CA GLY A 184 18.41 -10.00 -12.54
C GLY A 184 19.50 -9.03 -12.99
N THR A 185 20.07 -8.26 -12.07
CA THR A 185 21.05 -7.21 -12.35
C THR A 185 22.35 -7.40 -11.58
N PRO A 186 23.47 -6.76 -12.02
CA PRO A 186 24.72 -6.74 -11.27
C PRO A 186 24.62 -5.90 -10.00
N LYS A 187 25.63 -5.99 -9.12
CA LYS A 187 25.71 -5.17 -7.91
C LYS A 187 25.62 -3.67 -8.24
N GLY A 188 24.83 -2.93 -7.46
CA GLY A 188 24.63 -1.49 -7.65
C GLY A 188 23.59 -1.13 -8.71
N TRP A 189 22.89 -2.13 -9.24
CA TRP A 189 21.76 -1.98 -10.14
C TRP A 189 20.54 -2.70 -9.56
N SER A 190 19.36 -2.28 -10.01
CA SER A 190 18.07 -2.94 -9.77
C SER A 190 17.43 -3.30 -11.09
N THR A 191 16.72 -4.42 -11.14
CA THR A 191 15.74 -4.64 -12.21
C THR A 191 14.53 -3.74 -11.98
N VAL A 192 14.07 -3.10 -13.06
CA VAL A 192 12.87 -2.26 -13.11
C VAL A 192 11.93 -2.83 -14.17
N ILE A 193 10.77 -3.33 -13.77
CA ILE A 193 9.70 -3.77 -14.67
C ILE A 193 8.68 -2.65 -14.78
N VAL A 194 8.57 -2.03 -15.96
CA VAL A 194 7.59 -0.98 -16.23
C VAL A 194 6.30 -1.64 -16.71
N ARG A 195 5.16 -1.34 -16.06
CA ARG A 195 3.90 -2.05 -16.32
C ARG A 195 2.81 -1.17 -16.92
N THR A 196 2.54 -0.02 -16.30
CA THR A 196 1.43 0.86 -16.67
C THR A 196 1.92 2.10 -17.40
N LYS A 197 1.00 2.86 -18.03
CA LYS A 197 1.35 4.16 -18.64
C LYS A 197 1.93 5.12 -17.60
N LYS A 198 1.28 5.21 -16.44
CA LYS A 198 1.74 5.95 -15.26
C LYS A 198 3.15 5.53 -14.82
N GLY A 199 3.43 4.23 -14.82
CA GLY A 199 4.77 3.72 -14.50
C GLY A 199 5.83 4.05 -15.56
N ALA A 200 5.45 4.07 -16.85
CA ALA A 200 6.33 4.46 -17.93
C ALA A 200 6.68 5.95 -17.86
N GLU A 201 5.70 6.81 -17.63
CA GLU A 201 5.88 8.26 -17.43
C GLU A 201 6.85 8.53 -16.27
N LEU A 202 6.67 7.85 -15.13
CA LEU A 202 7.54 7.98 -13.97
C LEU A 202 9.01 7.61 -14.29
N VAL A 203 9.22 6.44 -14.89
CA VAL A 203 10.57 5.92 -15.17
C VAL A 203 11.27 6.72 -16.27
N ASP A 204 10.56 7.01 -17.36
CA ASP A 204 11.12 7.75 -18.49
C ASP A 204 11.37 9.22 -18.13
N GLY A 205 10.49 9.83 -17.34
CA GLY A 205 10.68 11.18 -16.78
C GLY A 205 11.89 11.26 -15.85
N ALA A 206 12.02 10.30 -14.92
CA ALA A 206 13.17 10.23 -14.02
C ALA A 206 14.49 10.03 -14.76
N ALA A 207 14.51 9.17 -15.79
CA ALA A 207 15.69 8.98 -16.63
C ALA A 207 16.03 10.23 -17.44
N ALA A 208 15.04 10.89 -18.04
CA ALA A 208 15.23 12.10 -18.84
C ALA A 208 15.76 13.29 -18.01
N LYS A 209 15.35 13.39 -16.74
CA LYS A 209 15.86 14.42 -15.81
C LYS A 209 17.12 13.99 -15.07
N GLY A 210 17.68 12.81 -15.37
CA GLY A 210 18.95 12.35 -14.81
C GLY A 210 18.90 11.93 -13.34
N TYR A 211 17.73 11.51 -12.83
CA TYR A 211 17.61 10.92 -11.49
C TYR A 211 18.06 9.45 -11.48
N ILE A 212 17.89 8.76 -12.61
CA ILE A 212 18.33 7.39 -12.81
C ILE A 212 19.00 7.23 -14.17
N GLU A 213 19.87 6.24 -14.30
CA GLU A 213 20.30 5.71 -15.58
C GLU A 213 19.69 4.31 -15.76
N VAL A 214 19.34 4.01 -17.00
CA VAL A 214 18.70 2.75 -17.35
C VAL A 214 19.38 2.11 -18.56
N LYS A 215 19.33 0.78 -18.61
CA LYS A 215 19.76 -0.06 -19.75
C LYS A 215 18.72 -1.14 -19.97
N ASP A 216 18.64 -1.69 -21.18
CA ASP A 216 17.78 -2.84 -21.41
C ASP A 216 18.25 -4.03 -20.55
N ILE A 217 17.32 -4.81 -19.99
CA ILE A 217 17.69 -5.95 -19.15
C ILE A 217 18.46 -7.02 -19.94
N GLY A 218 18.30 -7.09 -21.26
CA GLY A 218 19.02 -7.98 -22.17
C GLY A 218 20.50 -7.64 -22.29
N GLU A 219 20.90 -6.40 -21.98
CA GLU A 219 22.28 -5.93 -22.00
C GLU A 219 23.07 -6.30 -20.73
N VAL A 220 22.38 -6.79 -19.69
CA VAL A 220 23.01 -7.14 -18.42
C VAL A 220 22.85 -8.62 -18.09
N LYS A 221 23.70 -9.10 -17.17
CA LYS A 221 23.62 -10.45 -16.61
C LYS A 221 23.34 -10.36 -15.11
N PRO A 222 22.61 -11.33 -14.52
CA PRO A 222 22.09 -12.56 -15.14
C PRO A 222 20.86 -12.38 -16.05
N GLY A 223 20.20 -11.23 -16.02
CA GLY A 223 19.07 -10.89 -16.89
C GLY A 223 17.73 -11.51 -16.46
N VAL A 224 16.72 -11.43 -17.33
CA VAL A 224 15.32 -11.78 -17.01
C VAL A 224 15.10 -13.26 -16.65
N GLY A 225 15.94 -14.18 -17.12
CA GLY A 225 15.75 -15.62 -16.95
C GLY A 225 15.70 -16.07 -15.48
N ILE A 226 16.55 -15.51 -14.62
CA ILE A 226 16.53 -15.83 -13.18
C ILE A 226 15.27 -15.29 -12.49
N ILE A 227 14.74 -14.16 -12.94
CA ILE A 227 13.54 -13.53 -12.39
C ILE A 227 12.33 -14.41 -12.68
N LYS A 228 12.18 -14.86 -13.94
CA LYS A 228 11.13 -15.79 -14.36
C LYS A 228 11.18 -17.10 -13.59
N ARG A 229 12.38 -17.65 -13.42
CA ARG A 229 12.60 -18.89 -12.65
C ARG A 229 12.15 -18.74 -11.20
N LEU A 230 12.59 -17.69 -10.49
CA LEU A 230 12.19 -17.47 -9.10
C LEU A 230 10.69 -17.21 -8.94
N SER A 231 10.08 -16.47 -9.88
CA SER A 231 8.63 -16.25 -9.90
C SER A 231 7.87 -17.58 -10.04
N LYS A 232 8.31 -18.43 -10.98
CA LYS A 232 7.75 -19.77 -11.18
C LYS A 232 7.90 -20.66 -9.94
N GLU A 233 9.13 -20.76 -9.40
CA GLU A 233 9.44 -21.56 -8.20
C GLU A 233 8.52 -21.15 -7.03
N LYS A 234 8.45 -19.84 -6.73
CA LYS A 234 7.58 -19.31 -5.67
C LYS A 234 6.12 -19.71 -5.90
N ARG A 235 5.61 -19.56 -7.12
CA ARG A 235 4.21 -19.84 -7.44
C ARG A 235 3.88 -21.33 -7.28
N GLU A 236 4.75 -22.21 -7.77
CA GLU A 236 4.57 -23.67 -7.68
C GLU A 236 4.64 -24.16 -6.23
N GLU A 237 5.67 -23.73 -5.48
CA GLU A 237 5.85 -24.07 -4.06
C GLU A 237 4.64 -23.63 -3.23
N ASN A 238 4.17 -22.39 -3.43
CA ASN A 238 3.10 -21.82 -2.62
C ASN A 238 1.70 -22.29 -3.03
N LEU A 239 1.49 -22.71 -4.28
CA LEU A 239 0.27 -23.41 -4.70
C LEU A 239 0.20 -24.81 -4.07
N ALA A 240 1.32 -25.52 -4.02
CA ALA A 240 1.38 -26.83 -3.35
C ALA A 240 1.07 -26.70 -1.85
N GLU A 241 1.62 -25.68 -1.19
CA GLU A 241 1.29 -25.37 0.20
C GLU A 241 -0.19 -25.04 0.40
N ALA A 242 -0.76 -24.20 -0.47
CA ALA A 242 -2.16 -23.82 -0.36
C ALA A 242 -3.09 -25.05 -0.46
N ARG A 243 -2.82 -25.97 -1.39
CA ARG A 243 -3.54 -27.25 -1.51
C ARG A 243 -3.39 -28.12 -0.26
N ARG A 244 -2.18 -28.21 0.29
CA ARG A 244 -1.91 -28.95 1.53
C ARG A 244 -2.71 -28.40 2.73
N ARG A 245 -2.90 -27.09 2.80
CA ARG A 245 -3.76 -26.46 3.84
C ARG A 245 -5.22 -26.85 3.67
N GLU A 246 -5.69 -26.88 2.44
CA GLU A 246 -7.07 -27.25 2.12
C GLU A 246 -7.38 -28.71 2.42
N GLU A 247 -6.44 -29.62 2.18
CA GLU A 247 -6.53 -31.02 2.62
C GLU A 247 -6.70 -31.16 4.13
N LYS A 248 -6.22 -30.17 4.90
CA LYS A 248 -6.36 -30.09 6.36
C LYS A 248 -7.58 -29.26 6.81
N GLY A 249 -8.44 -28.85 5.87
CA GLY A 249 -9.63 -28.04 6.15
C GLY A 249 -9.38 -26.55 6.35
N ILE A 250 -8.15 -26.06 6.11
CA ILE A 250 -7.80 -24.65 6.21
C ILE A 250 -7.98 -24.01 4.84
N LYS A 251 -8.96 -23.11 4.71
CA LYS A 251 -9.30 -22.46 3.44
C LYS A 251 -8.23 -21.46 3.01
N VAL A 252 -7.97 -21.37 1.71
CA VAL A 252 -7.07 -20.38 1.10
C VAL A 252 -7.80 -19.61 -0.02
N PRO A 253 -8.78 -18.74 0.31
CA PRO A 253 -9.80 -18.28 -0.64
C PRO A 253 -9.26 -17.60 -1.90
N HIS A 254 -8.18 -16.81 -1.78
CA HIS A 254 -7.66 -16.02 -2.89
C HIS A 254 -7.16 -16.87 -4.07
N ILE A 255 -6.81 -18.15 -3.86
CA ILE A 255 -6.36 -19.02 -4.96
C ILE A 255 -7.51 -19.47 -5.86
N TYR A 256 -8.74 -19.57 -5.33
CA TYR A 256 -9.89 -20.01 -6.13
C TYR A 256 -10.39 -18.90 -7.06
N SER A 257 -10.36 -17.67 -6.55
CA SER A 257 -10.80 -16.50 -7.31
C SER A 257 -9.77 -16.00 -8.31
N MET A 258 -8.54 -16.54 -8.32
CA MET A 258 -7.42 -15.91 -9.03
C MET A 258 -7.63 -15.75 -10.54
N ASN A 259 -8.51 -16.56 -11.12
CA ASN A 259 -8.84 -16.54 -12.54
C ASN A 259 -10.22 -15.93 -12.82
N ASP A 260 -10.93 -15.42 -11.81
CA ASP A 260 -12.26 -14.84 -12.01
C ASP A 260 -12.13 -13.54 -12.83
N GLU A 261 -13.10 -13.36 -13.73
CA GLU A 261 -13.12 -12.24 -14.67
C GLU A 261 -13.93 -11.02 -14.20
N SER A 262 -14.65 -11.14 -13.09
CA SER A 262 -15.42 -10.07 -12.46
C SER A 262 -15.46 -10.23 -10.93
N PHE A 263 -15.86 -9.15 -10.24
CA PHE A 263 -16.07 -9.15 -8.79
C PHE A 263 -17.50 -9.46 -8.37
N ASP A 264 -18.45 -9.54 -9.30
CA ASP A 264 -19.89 -9.55 -8.97
C ASP A 264 -20.28 -10.69 -8.03
N ALA A 265 -19.84 -11.91 -8.34
CA ALA A 265 -20.10 -13.08 -7.52
C ALA A 265 -19.46 -12.96 -6.12
N PHE A 266 -18.27 -12.38 -6.04
CA PHE A 266 -17.58 -12.15 -4.76
C PHE A 266 -18.28 -11.08 -3.92
N VAL A 267 -18.72 -9.98 -4.54
CA VAL A 267 -19.47 -8.90 -3.86
C VAL A 267 -20.79 -9.44 -3.31
N GLU A 268 -21.50 -10.26 -4.09
CA GLU A 268 -22.71 -10.94 -3.62
C GLU A 268 -22.41 -11.89 -2.46
N TYR A 269 -21.38 -12.73 -2.60
CA TYR A 269 -20.95 -13.67 -1.56
C TYR A 269 -20.54 -12.97 -0.26
N ALA A 270 -19.98 -11.78 -0.35
CA ALA A 270 -19.54 -10.99 0.80
C ALA A 270 -20.69 -10.31 1.55
N LYS A 271 -21.93 -10.36 1.06
CA LYS A 271 -23.08 -9.82 1.80
C LYS A 271 -23.25 -10.56 3.13
N GLY A 272 -23.51 -9.80 4.19
CA GLY A 272 -23.65 -10.32 5.55
C GLY A 272 -22.34 -10.77 6.22
N LYS A 273 -21.19 -10.60 5.57
CA LYS A 273 -19.88 -10.84 6.19
C LYS A 273 -19.36 -9.58 6.83
N GLN A 274 -18.77 -9.69 8.01
CA GLN A 274 -18.16 -8.59 8.72
C GLN A 274 -16.75 -8.96 9.18
N PHE A 275 -16.23 -8.28 10.20
CA PHE A 275 -14.87 -8.52 10.68
C PHE A 275 -14.72 -9.94 11.23
N ALA A 276 -15.76 -10.51 11.86
CA ALA A 276 -15.71 -11.87 12.41
C ALA A 276 -15.42 -12.93 11.33
N GLU A 277 -16.05 -12.84 10.15
CA GLU A 277 -15.75 -13.76 9.04
C GLU A 277 -14.34 -13.57 8.49
N LEU A 278 -13.88 -12.31 8.42
CA LEU A 278 -12.50 -12.00 8.01
C LEU A 278 -11.50 -12.59 9.02
N GLU A 279 -11.76 -12.43 10.31
CA GLU A 279 -10.95 -12.98 11.39
C GLU A 279 -10.84 -14.49 11.30
N TYR A 280 -11.98 -15.16 11.23
CA TYR A 280 -12.03 -16.61 11.15
C TYR A 280 -11.34 -17.18 9.91
N ILE A 281 -11.55 -16.60 8.71
CA ILE A 281 -11.08 -17.21 7.46
C ILE A 281 -9.66 -16.76 7.05
N VAL A 282 -9.23 -15.56 7.47
CA VAL A 282 -7.93 -14.99 7.07
C VAL A 282 -6.98 -14.81 8.24
N ILE A 283 -7.45 -14.25 9.36
CA ILE A 283 -6.55 -13.85 10.44
C ILE A 283 -6.15 -15.08 11.27
N ASP A 284 -7.11 -15.88 11.71
CA ASP A 284 -6.89 -17.07 12.55
C ASP A 284 -6.24 -18.23 11.79
N THR A 285 -6.45 -18.30 10.47
CA THR A 285 -5.79 -19.28 9.59
C THR A 285 -4.35 -18.90 9.25
N GLY A 286 -3.87 -17.74 9.71
CA GLY A 286 -2.53 -17.25 9.45
C GLY A 286 -2.32 -16.76 8.00
N ALA A 287 -3.38 -16.42 7.28
CA ALA A 287 -3.28 -15.88 5.91
C ALA A 287 -3.12 -14.35 5.88
N CYS A 288 -3.50 -13.64 6.94
CA CYS A 288 -3.41 -12.17 7.04
C CYS A 288 -2.00 -11.67 6.74
N VAL A 289 -1.86 -10.73 5.80
CA VAL A 289 -0.58 -10.15 5.37
C VAL A 289 -0.16 -8.89 6.10
N SER A 290 -0.98 -8.41 7.05
CA SER A 290 -0.75 -7.17 7.81
C SER A 290 -0.58 -5.92 6.94
N CYS A 291 -1.29 -5.85 5.80
CA CYS A 291 -1.18 -4.71 4.89
C CYS A 291 -1.91 -3.45 5.37
N GLY A 292 -2.90 -3.57 6.25
CA GLY A 292 -3.71 -2.43 6.73
C GLY A 292 -4.97 -2.13 5.93
N ALA A 293 -5.23 -2.82 4.81
CA ALA A 293 -6.36 -2.46 3.93
C ALA A 293 -7.73 -2.49 4.65
N CYS A 294 -7.91 -3.40 5.61
CA CYS A 294 -9.13 -3.47 6.41
C CYS A 294 -9.35 -2.21 7.27
N ALA A 295 -8.30 -1.67 7.89
CA ALA A 295 -8.36 -0.41 8.62
C ALA A 295 -8.47 0.78 7.68
N ALA A 296 -7.78 0.73 6.53
CA ALA A 296 -7.79 1.79 5.51
C ALA A 296 -9.21 2.10 5.00
N VAL A 297 -10.05 1.07 4.82
CA VAL A 297 -11.43 1.20 4.33
C VAL A 297 -12.48 1.25 5.43
N CYS A 298 -12.08 1.23 6.70
CA CYS A 298 -13.03 1.19 7.81
C CYS A 298 -13.70 2.56 8.01
N PRO A 299 -15.02 2.69 7.81
CA PRO A 299 -15.68 4.00 7.85
C PRO A 299 -15.88 4.54 9.27
N VAL A 300 -15.77 3.68 10.28
CA VAL A 300 -15.97 4.01 11.70
C VAL A 300 -14.71 3.81 12.53
N ASP A 301 -13.58 3.53 11.87
CA ASP A 301 -12.24 3.46 12.49
C ASP A 301 -12.10 2.48 13.68
N ILE A 302 -12.80 1.34 13.63
CA ILE A 302 -12.83 0.33 14.71
C ILE A 302 -11.82 -0.80 14.54
N ILE A 303 -11.05 -0.83 13.44
CA ILE A 303 -10.03 -1.85 13.18
C ILE A 303 -8.68 -1.22 13.49
N LYS A 304 -7.98 -1.75 14.48
CA LYS A 304 -6.64 -1.33 14.92
C LYS A 304 -5.67 -2.50 14.77
N PHE A 305 -4.38 -2.24 14.97
CA PHE A 305 -3.35 -3.28 14.89
C PHE A 305 -2.66 -3.46 16.24
N ASP A 306 -2.59 -4.70 16.70
CA ASP A 306 -1.83 -5.14 17.88
C ASP A 306 -0.79 -6.16 17.40
N ASP A 307 0.50 -5.87 17.60
CA ASP A 307 1.63 -6.63 17.02
C ASP A 307 1.41 -7.02 15.55
N TYR A 308 1.08 -6.02 14.72
CA TYR A 308 0.78 -6.19 13.28
C TYR A 308 -0.39 -7.13 12.95
N ARG A 309 -1.18 -7.55 13.95
CA ARG A 309 -2.44 -8.29 13.77
C ARG A 309 -3.63 -7.33 13.86
N PRO A 310 -4.56 -7.33 12.89
CA PRO A 310 -5.76 -6.51 13.00
C PRO A 310 -6.68 -7.03 14.11
N VAL A 311 -7.18 -6.10 14.92
CA VAL A 311 -8.10 -6.32 16.04
C VAL A 311 -9.27 -5.34 15.96
N LYS A 312 -10.45 -5.78 16.39
CA LYS A 312 -11.65 -4.93 16.47
C LYS A 312 -11.77 -4.32 17.86
N VAL A 313 -11.90 -2.99 17.95
CA VAL A 313 -11.97 -2.25 19.23
C VAL A 313 -13.27 -1.47 19.43
N GLY A 314 -14.30 -1.70 18.60
CA GLY A 314 -15.57 -0.97 18.66
C GLY A 314 -16.72 -1.69 17.98
N GLU A 315 -17.86 -1.00 17.94
CA GLU A 315 -19.09 -1.51 17.33
C GLU A 315 -19.08 -1.36 15.80
N GLU A 316 -19.50 -2.42 15.12
CA GLU A 316 -19.57 -2.44 13.67
C GLU A 316 -20.79 -1.69 13.16
N LYS A 317 -20.62 -1.00 12.04
CA LYS A 317 -21.75 -0.47 11.29
C LYS A 317 -22.54 -1.64 10.70
N GLU A 318 -23.83 -1.69 10.98
CA GLU A 318 -24.75 -2.70 10.44
C GLU A 318 -24.65 -2.78 8.91
N GLY A 319 -24.54 -4.02 8.39
CA GLY A 319 -24.44 -4.29 6.96
C GLY A 319 -23.10 -3.90 6.30
N CYS A 320 -22.11 -3.41 7.05
CA CYS A 320 -20.80 -3.09 6.51
C CYS A 320 -19.92 -4.35 6.36
N ASN A 321 -19.33 -4.53 5.17
CA ASN A 321 -18.45 -5.64 4.82
C ASN A 321 -17.13 -5.20 4.16
N LEU A 322 -16.78 -3.91 4.26
CA LEU A 322 -15.64 -3.32 3.52
C LEU A 322 -14.30 -3.97 3.86
N CYS A 323 -14.05 -4.29 5.14
CA CYS A 323 -12.83 -4.97 5.55
C CYS A 323 -12.67 -6.36 4.90
N TYR A 324 -13.78 -7.09 4.77
CA TYR A 324 -13.82 -8.39 4.09
C TYR A 324 -13.58 -8.24 2.59
N LEU A 325 -14.22 -7.25 1.96
CA LEU A 325 -14.06 -6.95 0.54
C LEU A 325 -12.63 -6.51 0.19
N ALA A 326 -12.05 -5.58 0.95
CA ALA A 326 -10.73 -5.02 0.66
C ALA A 326 -9.56 -5.99 0.91
N CYS A 327 -9.76 -7.04 1.72
CA CYS A 327 -8.70 -7.99 2.04
C CYS A 327 -8.24 -8.77 0.78
N PRO A 328 -6.93 -8.78 0.43
CA PRO A 328 -6.44 -9.54 -0.73
C PRO A 328 -6.44 -11.07 -0.51
N ARG A 329 -6.80 -11.54 0.69
CA ARG A 329 -6.82 -12.96 1.07
C ARG A 329 -8.22 -13.57 1.14
N THR A 330 -9.27 -12.75 1.02
CA THR A 330 -10.66 -13.23 0.92
C THR A 330 -11.05 -13.57 -0.52
N ALA A 331 -10.47 -12.85 -1.48
CA ALA A 331 -10.51 -13.12 -2.92
C ALA A 331 -9.45 -12.25 -3.60
N MET A 332 -8.95 -12.67 -4.76
CA MET A 332 -8.00 -11.91 -5.54
C MET A 332 -8.17 -12.20 -7.05
N PRO A 333 -9.23 -11.71 -7.69
CA PRO A 333 -9.50 -11.97 -9.10
C PRO A 333 -8.58 -11.15 -10.02
N ILE A 334 -7.45 -11.75 -10.40
CA ILE A 334 -6.38 -11.07 -11.13
C ILE A 334 -6.89 -10.54 -12.48
N PRO A 335 -7.58 -11.32 -13.34
CA PRO A 335 -8.11 -10.81 -14.61
C PRO A 335 -9.10 -9.66 -14.44
N ALA A 336 -9.98 -9.72 -13.43
CA ALA A 336 -10.92 -8.63 -13.14
C ALA A 336 -10.19 -7.33 -12.77
N ILE A 337 -9.15 -7.42 -11.94
CA ILE A 337 -8.34 -6.26 -11.53
C ILE A 337 -7.49 -5.74 -12.69
N GLU A 338 -6.90 -6.62 -13.50
CA GLU A 338 -6.08 -6.21 -14.64
C GLU A 338 -6.88 -5.33 -15.62
N LYS A 339 -8.19 -5.57 -15.81
CA LYS A 339 -9.08 -4.76 -16.66
C LYS A 339 -9.23 -3.30 -16.19
N THR A 340 -8.89 -3.01 -14.93
CA THR A 340 -9.03 -1.69 -14.30
C THR A 340 -7.71 -0.90 -14.29
N ILE A 341 -6.61 -1.58 -14.63
CA ILE A 341 -5.27 -1.02 -14.64
C ILE A 341 -4.91 -0.65 -16.08
N ASP A 342 -4.45 0.59 -16.27
CA ASP A 342 -4.01 1.07 -17.58
C ASP A 342 -2.59 0.57 -17.91
N PHE A 343 -2.50 -0.74 -18.17
CA PHE A 343 -1.27 -1.34 -18.68
C PHE A 343 -0.88 -0.69 -20.00
N ALA A 344 0.41 -0.41 -20.17
CA ALA A 344 0.90 0.22 -21.40
C ALA A 344 1.15 -0.81 -22.53
N GLY A 345 0.77 -2.09 -22.33
CA GLY A 345 0.85 -3.16 -23.34
C GLY A 345 -0.16 -4.29 -23.11
N ASP A 346 -0.46 -5.03 -24.19
CA ASP A 346 -1.54 -6.04 -24.22
C ASP A 346 -1.07 -7.48 -23.95
N ASP A 347 0.25 -7.74 -24.02
CA ASP A 347 0.80 -9.07 -23.79
C ASP A 347 0.94 -9.38 -22.30
N ARG A 348 0.64 -10.64 -21.95
CA ARG A 348 0.78 -11.16 -20.58
C ARG A 348 1.81 -12.29 -20.57
N ASP A 349 2.92 -12.05 -19.88
CA ASP A 349 3.92 -13.08 -19.62
C ASP A 349 3.42 -14.05 -18.54
N GLU A 350 3.68 -15.34 -18.74
CA GLU A 350 3.21 -16.38 -17.83
C GLU A 350 3.80 -16.22 -16.41
N GLN A 351 5.07 -15.82 -16.28
CA GLN A 351 5.76 -15.72 -15.00
C GLN A 351 5.77 -14.32 -14.40
N LEU A 352 5.70 -13.27 -15.23
CA LEU A 352 5.84 -11.89 -14.79
C LEU A 352 4.58 -11.04 -14.95
N GLY A 353 3.50 -11.61 -15.48
CA GLY A 353 2.25 -10.89 -15.73
C GLY A 353 2.39 -9.88 -16.88
N ARG A 354 1.56 -8.83 -16.86
CA ARG A 354 1.59 -7.77 -17.88
C ARG A 354 2.72 -6.77 -17.58
N TYR A 355 3.51 -6.44 -18.60
CA TYR A 355 4.52 -5.40 -18.55
C TYR A 355 4.84 -4.88 -19.95
N VAL A 356 5.51 -3.73 -20.02
CA VAL A 356 5.95 -3.11 -21.28
C VAL A 356 7.42 -3.39 -21.56
N LYS A 357 8.28 -3.07 -20.58
CA LYS A 357 9.73 -3.22 -20.71
C LYS A 357 10.35 -3.57 -19.37
N ILE A 358 11.48 -4.25 -19.43
CA ILE A 358 12.28 -4.60 -18.27
C ILE A 358 13.65 -3.98 -18.46
N LEU A 359 14.07 -3.18 -17.48
CA LEU A 359 15.29 -2.41 -17.50
C LEU A 359 16.20 -2.83 -16.35
N ALA A 360 17.49 -2.60 -16.50
CA ALA A 360 18.40 -2.42 -15.38
C ALA A 360 18.47 -0.92 -15.09
N GLY A 361 18.18 -0.50 -13.86
CA GLY A 361 18.27 0.89 -13.43
C GLY A 361 19.23 1.09 -12.25
N ARG A 362 19.82 2.28 -12.13
CA ARG A 362 20.44 2.77 -10.90
C ARG A 362 20.25 4.28 -10.76
N ALA A 363 20.25 4.79 -9.54
CA ALA A 363 20.23 6.21 -9.25
C ALA A 363 21.48 6.91 -9.82
N VAL A 364 21.28 8.10 -10.34
CA VAL A 364 22.32 9.01 -10.83
C VAL A 364 22.35 10.18 -9.85
N SER A 365 23.14 10.05 -8.80
CA SER A 365 23.28 11.10 -7.78
C SER A 365 24.39 10.75 -6.81
N ASP A 366 25.21 11.74 -6.44
CA ASP A 366 26.15 11.63 -5.31
C ASP A 366 25.43 11.61 -3.95
N LYS A 367 24.11 11.86 -3.93
CA LYS A 367 23.28 11.98 -2.71
C LYS A 367 22.39 10.77 -2.43
N ILE A 368 22.26 9.82 -3.38
CA ILE A 368 21.40 8.64 -3.22
C ILE A 368 22.31 7.39 -3.25
N GLU A 369 22.83 7.02 -2.09
CA GLU A 369 23.47 5.71 -1.91
C GLU A 369 22.39 4.67 -1.56
N GLY A 370 22.20 3.68 -2.44
CA GLY A 370 21.22 2.61 -2.23
C GLY A 370 21.85 1.23 -2.33
N GLN A 371 21.41 0.32 -1.44
CA GLN A 371 21.89 -1.07 -1.34
C GLN A 371 21.92 -1.82 -2.68
N ASP A 372 20.88 -1.64 -3.50
CA ASP A 372 20.74 -2.24 -4.82
C ASP A 372 20.53 -1.16 -5.91
N GLY A 373 21.31 -0.09 -5.85
CA GLY A 373 21.31 0.95 -6.87
C GLY A 373 20.30 2.07 -6.66
N GLY A 374 19.59 2.14 -5.54
CA GLY A 374 18.84 3.33 -5.10
C GLY A 374 17.67 3.78 -6.00
N VAL A 375 17.23 2.93 -6.95
CA VAL A 375 16.24 3.30 -7.97
C VAL A 375 14.92 3.72 -7.36
N VAL A 376 14.40 3.00 -6.36
CA VAL A 376 13.12 3.32 -5.72
C VAL A 376 13.17 4.73 -5.13
N THR A 377 14.19 5.02 -4.32
CA THR A 377 14.40 6.34 -3.73
C THR A 377 14.53 7.42 -4.81
N ALA A 378 15.26 7.17 -5.88
CA ALA A 378 15.43 8.14 -6.97
C ALA A 378 14.13 8.42 -7.74
N LEU A 379 13.32 7.40 -8.02
CA LEU A 379 12.00 7.55 -8.67
C LEU A 379 11.04 8.37 -7.79
N LEU A 380 11.03 8.09 -6.49
CA LEU A 380 10.18 8.79 -5.53
C LEU A 380 10.65 10.24 -5.31
N ALA A 381 11.96 10.48 -5.23
CA ALA A 381 12.53 11.81 -5.15
C ALA A 381 12.16 12.62 -6.40
N TYR A 382 12.33 12.05 -7.59
CA TYR A 382 11.86 12.65 -8.84
C TYR A 382 10.38 13.02 -8.76
N ALA A 383 9.51 12.09 -8.36
CA ALA A 383 8.07 12.33 -8.33
C ALA A 383 7.68 13.46 -7.35
N LEU A 384 8.35 13.58 -6.21
CA LEU A 384 8.16 14.67 -5.25
C LEU A 384 8.72 16.00 -5.78
N ASP A 385 9.96 16.00 -6.27
CA ASP A 385 10.67 17.20 -6.72
C ASP A 385 10.01 17.85 -7.95
N THR A 386 9.31 17.06 -8.77
CA THR A 386 8.56 17.54 -9.95
C THR A 386 7.10 17.85 -9.66
N GLY A 387 6.61 17.50 -8.46
CA GLY A 387 5.20 17.65 -8.08
C GLY A 387 4.25 16.67 -8.78
N GLU A 388 4.76 15.56 -9.32
CA GLU A 388 3.91 14.48 -9.86
C GLU A 388 3.12 13.78 -8.75
N VAL A 389 3.70 13.72 -7.55
CA VAL A 389 3.01 13.30 -6.33
C VAL A 389 3.20 14.33 -5.23
N GLU A 390 2.16 14.54 -4.43
CA GLU A 390 2.21 15.41 -3.26
C GLU A 390 2.81 14.71 -2.03
N ARG A 391 2.83 13.37 -2.05
CA ARG A 391 3.37 12.55 -0.95
C ARG A 391 3.75 11.14 -1.36
N VAL A 392 4.52 10.50 -0.49
CA VAL A 392 4.94 9.10 -0.58
C VAL A 392 4.51 8.35 0.68
N VAL A 393 3.86 7.20 0.51
CA VAL A 393 3.63 6.21 1.58
C VAL A 393 4.64 5.09 1.41
N THR A 394 5.54 4.94 2.38
CA THR A 394 6.64 3.96 2.38
C THR A 394 6.87 3.41 3.80
N VAL A 395 7.95 2.67 4.01
CA VAL A 395 8.35 2.10 5.30
C VAL A 395 9.65 2.74 5.75
N LYS A 396 9.78 2.99 7.05
CA LYS A 396 11.02 3.39 7.73
C LYS A 396 11.27 2.51 8.96
N GLN A 397 12.41 2.67 9.59
CA GLN A 397 12.61 2.12 10.94
C GLN A 397 11.81 2.95 11.95
N GLY A 398 11.12 2.28 12.87
CA GLY A 398 10.42 2.88 13.98
C GLY A 398 11.36 3.19 15.15
N GLU A 399 10.79 3.34 16.34
CA GLU A 399 11.55 3.68 17.56
C GLU A 399 12.55 2.59 17.97
N ARG A 400 12.18 1.32 17.74
CA ARG A 400 13.07 0.17 17.99
C ARG A 400 13.80 -0.17 16.70
N ALA A 401 15.09 -0.47 16.82
CA ALA A 401 15.95 -0.76 15.68
C ALA A 401 15.34 -1.86 14.80
N TRP A 402 15.18 -1.56 13.51
CA TRP A 402 14.60 -2.44 12.48
C TRP A 402 13.14 -2.89 12.71
N GLU A 403 12.44 -2.33 13.69
CA GLU A 403 11.00 -2.43 13.76
C GLU A 403 10.41 -1.58 12.63
N PRO A 404 9.59 -2.13 11.73
CA PRO A 404 9.09 -1.38 10.58
C PRO A 404 7.94 -0.46 11.02
N ASP A 405 7.99 0.78 10.57
CA ASP A 405 6.92 1.76 10.74
C ASP A 405 6.53 2.40 9.40
N THR A 406 5.28 2.84 9.29
CA THR A 406 4.79 3.51 8.07
C THR A 406 5.27 4.94 8.05
N ALA A 407 5.80 5.38 6.91
CA ALA A 407 6.23 6.76 6.69
C ALA A 407 5.35 7.43 5.63
N ILE A 408 4.91 8.65 5.91
CA ILE A 408 4.25 9.54 4.96
C ILE A 408 5.15 10.74 4.72
N VAL A 409 5.85 10.72 3.60
CA VAL A 409 6.89 11.70 3.27
C VAL A 409 6.36 12.69 2.26
N ARG A 410 6.67 13.98 2.43
CA ARG A 410 6.27 15.05 1.51
C ARG A 410 7.45 15.82 0.91
N ASP A 411 8.67 15.48 1.31
CA ASP A 411 9.90 16.14 0.88
C ASP A 411 10.96 15.09 0.50
N SER A 412 11.68 15.32 -0.60
CA SER A 412 12.67 14.39 -1.12
C SER A 412 13.90 14.22 -0.23
N LYS A 413 14.19 15.16 0.69
CA LYS A 413 15.28 15.02 1.66
C LYS A 413 14.88 14.10 2.80
N GLU A 414 13.66 14.25 3.33
CA GLU A 414 13.11 13.35 4.35
C GLU A 414 12.98 11.91 3.82
N LEU A 415 12.71 11.76 2.51
CA LEU A 415 12.64 10.45 1.86
C LEU A 415 13.95 9.65 1.99
N LEU A 416 15.10 10.31 2.09
CA LEU A 416 16.39 9.63 2.24
C LEU A 416 16.48 8.88 3.57
N ASP A 417 15.79 9.34 4.61
CA ASP A 417 15.74 8.71 5.92
C ASP A 417 14.91 7.41 5.92
N THR A 418 14.14 7.17 4.85
CA THR A 418 13.39 5.92 4.64
C THR A 418 14.14 4.93 3.74
N ALA A 419 15.37 5.24 3.34
CA ALA A 419 16.14 4.36 2.45
C ALA A 419 16.64 3.11 3.17
N GLY A 420 16.80 2.03 2.41
CA GLY A 420 17.27 0.74 2.92
C GLY A 420 16.18 -0.33 2.92
N THR A 421 16.60 -1.57 3.14
CA THR A 421 15.69 -2.72 3.11
C THR A 421 15.38 -3.18 4.53
N ILE A 422 14.10 -3.20 4.88
CA ILE A 422 13.61 -3.77 6.13
C ILE A 422 12.92 -5.10 5.80
N TYR A 423 13.44 -6.20 6.34
CA TYR A 423 12.91 -7.55 6.12
C TYR A 423 11.86 -7.92 7.18
N SER A 424 10.95 -6.98 7.44
CA SER A 424 9.77 -7.14 8.28
C SER A 424 8.64 -6.26 7.72
N MET A 425 7.39 -6.49 8.12
CA MET A 425 6.22 -5.87 7.50
C MET A 425 5.63 -4.74 8.35
N ALA A 426 5.35 -3.60 7.71
CA ALA A 426 4.56 -2.50 8.27
C ALA A 426 3.12 -2.46 7.69
N VAL A 427 2.23 -1.79 8.43
CA VAL A 427 0.80 -1.61 8.11
C VAL A 427 0.60 -0.42 7.16
N THR A 428 1.21 -0.48 5.98
CA THR A 428 1.38 0.70 5.10
C THR A 428 0.08 1.29 4.55
N MET A 429 -0.99 0.51 4.39
CA MET A 429 -2.24 1.03 3.84
C MET A 429 -2.94 2.03 4.77
N GLU A 430 -2.65 2.03 6.08
CA GLU A 430 -3.18 3.05 6.99
C GLU A 430 -2.64 4.44 6.66
N GLY A 431 -1.39 4.53 6.18
CA GLY A 431 -0.79 5.79 5.76
C GLY A 431 -1.45 6.43 4.53
N LEU A 432 -2.29 5.68 3.80
CA LEU A 432 -3.12 6.26 2.74
C LEU A 432 -4.33 7.03 3.31
N ARG A 433 -4.72 6.82 4.57
CA ARG A 433 -5.87 7.51 5.21
C ARG A 433 -5.56 8.94 5.65
N GLU A 434 -4.37 9.12 6.20
CA GLU A 434 -3.76 10.42 6.51
C GLU A 434 -3.60 11.25 5.24
#